data_AF-A0A7S2MU88-F1
#
_entry.id   AF-A0A7S2MU88-F1
#
_cell.length_a   1.000
_cell.length_b   1.000
_cell.length_c   1.000
_cell.angle_alpha   90.00
_cell.angle_beta   90.00
_cell.angle_gamma   90.00
#
_symmetry.space_group_name_H-M   'P 1'
#
loop_
_entity.id
_entity.type
_entity.pdbx_description
1 polymer ?
#
loop_
_entity_poly.entity_id
_entity_poly.type
_entity_poly.pdbx_seq_one_letter_code
_entity_poly.pdbx_strand_id
1 'polypeptide(L)'
;ALRDGSSEVQGWDSAWAIPEVYSEIVSAIQGRWKDKQGALYIVQGLQVHVTAATSGTTESATAFLSEADSRVYWLGRWALGAEGVAHSRRKGELCWTACEDSLKDMVWKWYD
;
A
#
# COMPACT_ATOMS: atom_id res chain seq x y z
N ALA A 1 28.28 26.21 26.14
CA ALA A 1 27.30 26.03 25.05
C ALA A 1 27.08 24.53 24.86
N LEU A 2 26.02 23.99 25.47
CA LEU A 2 25.69 22.56 25.40
C LEU A 2 24.80 22.32 24.18
N ARG A 3 25.22 21.33 23.40
CA ARG A 3 24.57 20.83 22.18
C ARG A 3 23.44 19.92 22.64
N ASP A 4 22.20 20.38 22.51
CA ASP A 4 21.03 19.53 22.80
C ASP A 4 20.78 18.64 21.58
N GLY A 5 21.16 17.37 21.73
CA GLY A 5 20.87 16.31 20.79
C GLY A 5 19.48 15.78 21.10
N SER A 6 18.51 16.17 20.28
CA SER A 6 17.21 15.50 20.20
C SER A 6 17.40 14.13 19.52
N SER A 7 17.98 13.18 20.25
CA SER A 7 17.84 11.77 19.96
C SER A 7 16.48 11.34 20.49
N GLU A 8 15.45 11.43 19.65
CA GLU A 8 14.18 10.75 19.93
C GLU A 8 14.47 9.26 20.01
N VAL A 9 14.41 8.74 21.23
CA VAL A 9 14.46 7.32 21.51
C VAL A 9 13.22 6.71 20.86
N GLN A 10 13.38 6.11 19.68
CA GLN A 10 12.38 5.25 19.04
C GLN A 10 12.27 3.97 19.88
N GLY A 11 11.56 4.11 21.00
CA GLY A 11 11.40 3.09 22.01
C GLY A 11 10.39 2.03 21.58
N TRP A 12 10.79 0.79 21.76
CA TRP A 12 9.93 -0.40 21.85
C TRP A 12 9.05 -0.39 23.13
N ASP A 13 8.78 0.78 23.72
CA ASP A 13 8.27 0.97 25.08
C ASP A 13 6.81 1.43 25.16
N SER A 14 6.08 1.40 24.05
CA SER A 14 4.66 1.75 24.08
C SER A 14 3.80 0.50 24.09
N ALA A 15 3.88 -0.26 25.20
CA ALA A 15 2.91 -1.33 25.50
C ALA A 15 1.46 -0.80 25.62
N TRP A 16 1.28 0.53 25.59
CA TRP A 16 0.02 1.27 25.55
C TRP A 16 -0.13 2.15 24.30
N ALA A 17 0.69 1.96 23.26
CA ALA A 17 0.46 2.67 22.00
C ALA A 17 -0.92 2.29 21.47
N ILE A 18 -1.73 3.31 21.22
CA ILE A 18 -2.99 3.14 20.52
C ILE A 18 -2.65 2.56 19.14
N PRO A 19 -3.28 1.45 18.72
CA PRO A 19 -3.06 0.90 17.40
C PRO A 19 -3.30 1.98 16.35
N GLU A 20 -2.44 2.02 15.34
CA GLU A 20 -2.61 2.96 14.24
C GLU A 20 -3.95 2.66 13.55
N VAL A 21 -4.84 3.66 13.55
CA VAL A 21 -6.18 3.55 12.96
C VAL A 21 -6.09 3.99 11.51
N TYR A 22 -6.21 3.02 10.61
CA TYR A 22 -6.26 3.28 9.18
C TYR A 22 -7.70 3.52 8.71
N SER A 23 -7.87 4.17 7.55
CA SER A 23 -9.18 4.25 6.92
C SER A 23 -9.75 2.86 6.61
N GLU A 24 -11.06 2.80 6.37
CA GLU A 24 -11.71 1.56 5.96
C GLU A 24 -11.06 0.97 4.70
N ILE A 25 -10.65 1.82 3.76
CA ILE A 25 -10.06 1.39 2.49
C ILE A 25 -8.69 0.78 2.74
N VAL A 26 -7.81 1.46 3.47
CA VAL A 26 -6.46 0.96 3.78
C VAL A 26 -6.54 -0.33 4.58
N SER A 27 -7.42 -0.38 5.59
CA SER A 27 -7.65 -1.58 6.39
C SER A 27 -8.12 -2.77 5.54
N ALA A 28 -8.93 -2.52 4.52
CA ALA A 28 -9.48 -3.58 3.67
C ALA A 28 -8.51 -4.11 2.60
N ILE A 29 -7.43 -3.39 2.30
CA ILE A 29 -6.43 -3.82 1.30
C ILE A 29 -5.15 -4.40 1.91
N GLN A 30 -5.09 -4.53 3.24
CA GLN A 30 -3.98 -5.18 3.91
C GLN A 30 -3.76 -6.60 3.38
N GLY A 31 -2.50 -7.03 3.32
CA GLY A 31 -2.14 -8.38 2.91
C GLY A 31 -1.27 -8.43 1.65
N ARG A 32 -1.38 -9.52 0.91
CA ARG A 32 -0.49 -9.85 -0.20
C ARG A 32 -1.27 -9.89 -1.51
N TRP A 33 -0.70 -9.26 -2.52
CA TRP A 33 -1.32 -9.14 -3.82
C TRP A 33 -0.31 -9.33 -4.94
N LYS A 34 -0.79 -9.76 -6.10
CA LYS A 34 0.04 -9.99 -7.28
C LYS A 34 -0.59 -9.37 -8.52
N ASP A 35 0.21 -8.73 -9.36
CA ASP A 35 -0.27 -8.25 -10.67
C ASP A 35 -0.15 -9.35 -11.74
N LYS A 36 -0.56 -9.02 -12.97
CA LYS A 36 -0.48 -9.95 -14.11
C LYS A 36 0.95 -10.23 -14.58
N GLN A 37 1.91 -9.35 -14.27
CA GLN A 37 3.33 -9.52 -14.58
C GLN A 37 4.06 -10.36 -13.53
N GLY A 38 3.40 -10.61 -12.40
CA GLY A 38 3.91 -11.41 -11.31
C GLY A 38 4.65 -10.61 -10.24
N ALA A 39 4.57 -9.27 -10.26
CA ALA A 39 5.04 -8.45 -9.16
C ALA A 39 4.18 -8.71 -7.92
N LEU A 40 4.83 -8.92 -6.78
CA LEU A 40 4.23 -9.13 -5.47
C LEU A 40 4.17 -7.80 -4.72
N TYR A 41 3.02 -7.48 -4.16
CA TYR A 41 2.75 -6.29 -3.37
C TYR A 41 2.30 -6.73 -1.98
N ILE A 42 3.03 -6.33 -0.94
CA ILE A 42 2.69 -6.59 0.46
C ILE A 42 2.30 -5.27 1.10
N VAL A 43 1.01 -5.11 1.41
CA VAL A 43 0.45 -3.91 2.03
C VAL A 43 0.43 -4.09 3.54
N GLN A 44 1.13 -3.21 4.25
CA GLN A 44 1.21 -3.15 5.71
C GLN A 44 1.05 -1.69 6.18
N GLY A 45 -0.13 -1.37 6.73
CA GLY A 45 -0.54 0.01 6.94
C GLY A 45 -0.56 0.77 5.63
N LEU A 46 0.15 1.89 5.58
CA LEU A 46 0.35 2.69 4.36
C LEU A 46 1.59 2.27 3.54
N GLN A 47 2.39 1.33 4.03
CA GLN A 47 3.58 0.85 3.31
C GLN A 47 3.21 -0.28 2.36
N VAL A 48 3.83 -0.26 1.18
CA VAL A 48 3.72 -1.33 0.19
C VAL A 48 5.12 -1.78 -0.19
N HIS A 49 5.45 -3.01 0.18
CA HIS A 49 6.67 -3.67 -0.30
C HIS A 49 6.37 -4.33 -1.63
N VAL A 50 7.11 -3.95 -2.66
CA VAL A 50 6.97 -4.44 -4.02
C VAL A 50 8.18 -5.29 -4.35
N THR A 51 7.95 -6.51 -4.83
CA THR A 51 8.99 -7.40 -5.34
C THR A 51 8.65 -7.79 -6.77
N ALA A 52 9.52 -7.49 -7.72
CA ALA A 52 9.33 -7.82 -9.13
C ALA A 52 10.55 -8.54 -9.69
N ALA A 53 10.32 -9.51 -10.57
CA ALA A 53 11.38 -10.19 -11.31
C ALA A 53 11.53 -9.55 -12.68
N THR A 54 12.69 -8.96 -12.96
CA THR A 54 13.05 -8.39 -14.24
C THR A 54 14.26 -9.12 -14.79
N SER A 55 14.11 -9.79 -15.94
CA SER A 55 15.22 -10.42 -16.68
C SER A 55 16.14 -11.33 -15.83
N GLY A 56 15.54 -12.14 -14.95
CA GLY A 56 16.27 -13.09 -14.10
C GLY A 56 16.84 -12.50 -12.81
N THR A 57 16.65 -11.20 -12.56
CA THR A 57 17.00 -10.54 -11.30
C THR A 57 15.73 -10.15 -10.56
N THR A 58 15.69 -10.39 -9.25
CA THR A 58 14.59 -9.98 -8.38
C THR A 58 14.95 -8.64 -7.73
N GLU A 59 14.12 -7.63 -7.94
CA GLU A 59 14.25 -6.31 -7.35
C GLU A 59 13.13 -6.06 -6.34
N SER A 60 13.44 -5.31 -5.29
CA SER A 60 12.51 -4.98 -4.21
C SER A 60 12.52 -3.48 -3.93
N ALA A 61 11.36 -2.90 -3.69
CA ALA A 61 11.22 -1.50 -3.29
C ALA A 61 10.11 -1.34 -2.26
N THR A 62 10.19 -0.28 -1.45
CA THR A 62 9.09 0.13 -0.57
C THR A 62 8.55 1.44 -1.10
N ALA A 63 7.24 1.53 -1.26
CA ALA A 63 6.54 2.78 -1.54
C ALA A 63 5.38 2.97 -0.57
N PHE A 64 4.80 4.16 -0.59
CA PHE A 64 3.76 4.57 0.35
C PHE A 64 2.46 4.85 -0.39
N LEU A 65 1.36 4.41 0.21
CA LEU A 65 0.02 4.82 -0.14
C LEU A 65 -0.22 6.23 0.40
N SER A 66 -0.96 7.04 -0.35
CA SER A 66 -1.49 8.30 0.16
C SER A 66 -3.01 8.24 0.23
N GLU A 67 -3.58 8.96 1.18
CA GLU A 67 -5.04 9.06 1.37
C GLU A 67 -5.50 10.49 1.15
N ALA A 68 -6.51 10.67 0.30
CA ALA A 68 -7.18 11.94 0.06
C ALA A 68 -8.57 11.70 -0.51
N ASP A 69 -9.52 12.61 -0.25
CA ASP A 69 -10.85 12.59 -0.88
C ASP A 69 -11.58 11.24 -0.83
N SER A 70 -11.50 10.56 0.33
CA SER A 70 -12.07 9.22 0.55
C SER A 70 -11.56 8.15 -0.42
N ARG A 71 -10.31 8.30 -0.89
CA ARG A 71 -9.61 7.38 -1.78
C ARG A 71 -8.19 7.14 -1.28
N VAL A 72 -7.66 6.00 -1.67
CA VAL A 72 -6.26 5.61 -1.47
C VAL A 72 -5.57 5.64 -2.82
N TYR A 73 -4.37 6.21 -2.88
CA TYR A 73 -3.61 6.37 -4.10
C TYR A 73 -2.33 5.55 -4.07
N TRP A 74 -2.07 4.85 -5.16
CA TRP A 74 -0.82 4.16 -5.44
C TRP A 74 0.06 5.02 -6.35
N LEU A 75 1.24 5.40 -5.86
CA LEU A 75 2.23 6.24 -6.57
C LEU A 75 1.65 7.56 -7.12
N GLY A 76 0.55 8.05 -6.55
CA GLY A 76 -0.19 9.23 -7.04
C GLY A 76 -0.85 9.06 -8.41
N ARG A 77 -0.81 7.87 -9.00
CA ARG A 77 -1.20 7.61 -10.40
C ARG A 77 -2.42 6.72 -10.56
N TRP A 78 -2.68 5.89 -9.55
CA TRP A 78 -3.89 5.07 -9.51
C TRP A 78 -4.61 5.27 -8.20
N ALA A 79 -5.94 5.30 -8.25
CA ALA A 79 -6.80 5.49 -7.10
C ALA A 79 -7.66 4.26 -6.83
N LEU A 80 -7.94 4.03 -5.55
CA LEU A 80 -8.86 3.02 -5.07
C LEU A 80 -9.87 3.67 -4.13
N GLY A 81 -11.16 3.50 -4.42
CA GLY A 81 -12.27 3.93 -3.58
C GLY A 81 -12.99 2.76 -2.92
N ALA A 82 -14.02 3.08 -2.13
CA ALA A 82 -14.87 2.09 -1.45
C ALA A 82 -15.49 1.05 -2.41
N GLU A 83 -15.86 1.45 -3.62
CA GLU A 83 -16.41 0.53 -4.64
C GLU A 83 -15.38 -0.52 -5.08
N GLY A 84 -14.12 -0.12 -5.28
CA GLY A 84 -13.03 -1.02 -5.64
C GLY A 84 -12.72 -2.03 -4.53
N VAL A 85 -12.78 -1.59 -3.27
CA VAL A 85 -12.68 -2.47 -2.10
C VAL A 85 -13.85 -3.46 -2.04
N ALA A 86 -15.08 -2.99 -2.23
CA ALA A 86 -16.27 -3.85 -2.24
C ALA A 86 -16.26 -4.86 -3.39
N HIS A 87 -15.63 -4.52 -4.52
CA HIS A 87 -15.35 -5.45 -5.59
C HIS A 87 -14.34 -6.54 -5.16
N SER A 88 -13.23 -6.12 -4.56
CA SER A 88 -12.18 -7.02 -4.10
C SER A 88 -12.67 -8.06 -3.11
N ARG A 89 -13.49 -7.69 -2.13
CA ARG A 89 -14.09 -8.65 -1.18
C ARG A 89 -14.90 -9.76 -1.85
N ARG A 90 -15.41 -9.55 -3.06
CA ARG A 90 -16.22 -10.53 -3.80
C ARG A 90 -15.41 -11.37 -4.78
N LYS A 91 -14.34 -10.83 -5.35
CA LYS A 91 -13.57 -11.47 -6.43
C LYS A 91 -12.12 -11.78 -6.10
N GLY A 92 -11.60 -11.28 -4.98
CA GLY A 92 -10.17 -11.31 -4.66
C GLY A 92 -9.33 -10.43 -5.58
N GLU A 93 -9.91 -9.33 -6.10
CA GLU A 93 -9.23 -8.43 -7.05
C GLU A 93 -9.41 -6.96 -6.66
N LEU A 94 -8.32 -6.24 -6.43
CA LEU A 94 -8.30 -4.79 -6.31
C LEU A 94 -8.11 -4.15 -7.67
N CYS A 95 -9.13 -3.44 -8.13
CA CYS A 95 -9.09 -2.66 -9.35
C CYS A 95 -8.73 -1.21 -9.02
N TRP A 96 -7.50 -0.83 -9.36
CA TRP A 96 -6.98 0.51 -9.23
C TRP A 96 -7.28 1.31 -10.50
N THR A 97 -8.05 2.38 -10.37
CA THR A 97 -8.43 3.24 -11.49
C THR A 97 -7.30 4.21 -11.80
N ALA A 98 -6.91 4.32 -13.07
CA ALA A 98 -5.93 5.31 -13.51
C ALA A 98 -6.44 6.74 -13.30
N CYS A 99 -5.58 7.62 -12.76
CA CYS A 99 -5.88 9.04 -12.60
C CYS A 99 -5.60 9.85 -13.88
N GLU A 100 -4.87 9.27 -14.82
CA GLU A 100 -4.44 9.90 -16.07
C GLU A 100 -4.87 9.04 -17.27
N ASP A 101 -5.37 9.68 -18.34
CA ASP A 101 -5.84 8.98 -19.55
C ASP A 101 -4.74 8.18 -20.28
N SER A 102 -3.47 8.51 -20.02
CA SER A 102 -2.31 7.82 -20.60
C SER A 102 -2.05 6.44 -19.96
N LEU A 103 -2.62 6.20 -18.78
CA LEU A 103 -2.42 4.99 -18.00
C LEU A 103 -3.61 4.05 -18.15
N LYS A 104 -3.33 2.75 -18.02
CA LYS A 104 -4.38 1.74 -17.91
C LYS A 104 -4.65 1.45 -16.44
N ASP A 105 -5.90 1.10 -16.15
CA ASP A 105 -6.28 0.53 -14.87
C ASP A 105 -5.40 -0.67 -14.54
N MET A 106 -5.08 -0.78 -13.26
CA MET A 106 -4.21 -1.81 -12.72
C MET A 106 -5.02 -2.73 -11.83
N VAL A 107 -4.79 -4.03 -11.96
CA VAL A 107 -5.49 -5.04 -11.15
C VAL A 107 -4.48 -5.80 -10.32
N TRP A 108 -4.68 -5.80 -9.02
CA TRP A 108 -3.96 -6.63 -8.07
C TRP A 108 -4.86 -7.77 -7.62
N LYS A 109 -4.38 -9.01 -7.74
CA LYS A 109 -5.13 -10.20 -7.33
C LYS A 109 -4.62 -10.69 -6.00
N TRP A 110 -5.52 -11.17 -5.15
CA TRP A 110 -5.15 -11.74 -3.86
C TRP A 110 -4.14 -12.86 -4.05
N TYR A 111 -3.10 -12.88 -3.22
CA TYR A 111 -2.04 -13.87 -3.27
C TYR A 111 -1.82 -14.43 -1.87
N ASP A 112 -2.10 -15.72 -1.70
CA ASP A 112 -1.83 -16.47 -0.48
C ASP A 112 -0.63 -17.41 -0.70
#